data_AF-A0A495EVG8-F1
#
_entry.id   AF-A0A495EVG8-F1
#
_cell.length_a   1.000
_cell.length_b   1.000
_cell.length_c   1.000
_cell.angle_alpha   90.00
_cell.angle_beta   90.00
_cell.angle_gamma   90.00
#
_symmetry.space_group_name_H-M   'P 1'
#
loop_
_entity.id
_entity.type
_entity.pdbx_description
1 polymer ?
#
loop_
_entity_poly.entity_id
_entity_poly.type
_entity_poly.pdbx_seq_one_letter_code
_entity_poly.pdbx_strand_id
1 'polypeptide(L)' 'MRSFLSAFATRLRRDQRGATAVEYGIMVSLIAVVIIIAVTALGGTLKDTFTQVQCSVMGGAHVYTAGAAAGGGKCS' A
#
# COMPACT_ATOMS: atom_id res chain seq x y z
N MET A 1 21.60 38.76 21.50
CA MET A 1 21.47 37.69 20.48
C MET A 1 20.93 36.34 20.98
N ARG A 2 20.49 36.18 22.26
CA ARG A 2 20.03 34.87 22.78
C ARG A 2 18.50 34.72 22.88
N SER A 3 17.74 35.80 22.68
CA SER A 3 16.27 35.85 22.86
C SER A 3 15.47 35.13 21.76
N PHE A 4 15.91 35.22 20.50
CA PHE A 4 15.19 34.62 19.36
C PHE A 4 15.22 33.09 19.37
N LEU A 5 16.33 32.49 19.82
CA LEU A 5 16.48 31.04 19.90
C LEU A 5 15.59 30.42 21.00
N SER A 6 15.46 31.11 22.14
CA SER A 6 14.59 30.66 23.23
C SER A 6 13.10 30.74 22.90
N ALA A 7 12.68 31.69 22.04
CA ALA A 7 11.29 31.82 21.60
C ALA A 7 10.85 30.67 20.68
N PHE A 8 11.73 30.20 19.80
CA PHE A 8 11.47 29.02 18.96
C PHE A 8 11.47 27.72 19.78
N ALA A 9 12.44 27.57 20.69
CA ALA A 9 12.54 26.40 21.56
C ALA A 9 11.36 26.26 22.55
N THR A 10 10.80 27.37 23.03
CA THR A 10 9.60 27.35 23.89
C THR A 10 8.32 27.08 23.11
N ARG A 11 8.24 27.42 21.82
CA ARG A 11 7.09 27.09 20.96
C ARG A 11 7.04 25.60 20.61
N LEU A 12 8.20 25.01 20.29
CA LEU A 12 8.34 23.56 20.10
C LEU A 12 8.06 22.76 21.39
N ARG A 13 8.39 23.30 22.57
CA ARG A 13 8.04 22.67 23.87
C ARG A 13 6.59 22.88 24.31
N ARG A 14 5.87 23.88 23.77
CA ARG A 14 4.45 24.13 24.06
C ARG A 14 3.49 23.43 23.10
N ASP A 15 3.96 23.01 21.93
CA ASP A 15 3.14 22.31 20.94
C ASP A 15 3.03 20.80 21.26
N GLN A 16 2.19 20.48 22.24
CA GLN A 16 1.64 19.12 22.45
C GLN A 16 0.97 18.56 21.17
N ARG A 17 0.67 19.43 20.19
CA ARG A 17 0.17 19.06 18.86
C ARG A 17 1.15 18.23 18.03
N GLY A 18 2.47 18.35 18.27
CA GLY A 18 3.48 17.53 17.61
C GLY A 18 3.55 16.10 18.17
N ALA A 19 3.35 15.93 19.47
CA ALA A 19 3.29 14.61 20.12
C ALA A 19 2.03 13.83 19.69
N THR A 20 0.88 14.51 19.61
CA THR A 20 -0.37 13.89 19.12
C THR A 20 -0.30 13.49 17.64
N ALA A 21 0.51 14.17 16.82
CA ALA A 21 0.66 13.80 15.41
C ALA A 21 1.32 12.42 15.23
N VAL A 22 2.21 12.03 16.14
CA VAL A 22 2.91 10.73 16.10
C VAL A 22 1.99 9.59 16.54
N GLU A 23 1.13 9.81 17.53
CA GLU A 23 0.18 8.80 18.01
C GLU A 23 -0.84 8.43 16.92
N TYR A 24 -1.47 9.45 16.31
CA TYR A 24 -2.37 9.22 15.17
C TYR A 24 -1.61 8.70 13.94
N GLY A 25 -0.35 9.10 13.76
CA GLY A 25 0.51 8.61 12.69
C GLY A 25 0.76 7.09 12.78
N ILE A 26 0.99 6.56 13.98
CA ILE A 26 1.16 5.11 14.17
C ILE A 26 -0.16 4.36 13.90
N MET A 27 -1.30 4.88 14.34
CA MET A 27 -2.61 4.25 14.04
C MET A 27 -2.88 4.18 12.53
N VAL A 28 -2.61 5.27 11.81
CA VAL A 28 -2.76 5.31 10.34
C VAL A 28 -1.75 4.37 9.66
N SER A 29 -0.53 4.25 10.18
CA SER A 29 0.49 3.35 9.61
C SER A 29 0.07 1.88 9.67
N LEU A 30 -0.59 1.44 10.75
CA LEU A 30 -1.09 0.07 10.88
C LEU A 30 -2.21 -0.21 9.87
N ILE A 31 -3.12 0.75 9.69
CA ILE A 31 -4.19 0.66 8.69
C ILE A 31 -3.59 0.61 7.27
N ALA A 32 -2.56 1.42 7.00
CA ALA A 32 -1.89 1.42 5.71
C ALA A 32 -1.28 0.06 5.35
N VAL A 33 -0.63 -0.62 6.31
CA VAL A 33 -0.07 -1.97 6.09
C VAL A 33 -1.18 -2.97 5.72
N VAL A 34 -2.30 -2.95 6.44
CA VAL A 34 -3.46 -3.82 6.13
C VAL A 34 -4.01 -3.55 4.74
N ILE A 35 -4.14 -2.27 4.36
CA ILE A 35 -4.60 -1.88 3.03
C ILE A 35 -3.63 -2.37 1.94
N ILE A 36 -2.32 -2.25 2.14
CA ILE A 36 -1.32 -2.73 1.17
C ILE A 36 -1.49 -4.23 0.94
N ILE A 37 -1.67 -5.02 2.01
CA ILE A 37 -1.88 -6.47 1.89
C ILE A 37 -3.18 -6.76 1.14
N ALA A 38 -4.28 -6.07 1.47
CA ALA A 38 -5.56 -6.26 0.79
C ALA A 38 -5.49 -5.91 -0.70
N VAL A 39 -4.87 -4.77 -1.04
CA VAL A 39 -4.74 -4.30 -2.43
C VAL A 39 -3.78 -5.17 -3.23
N THR A 40 -2.71 -5.69 -2.63
CA THR A 40 -1.79 -6.61 -3.33
C THR A 40 -2.47 -7.94 -3.66
N ALA A 41 -3.23 -8.51 -2.71
CA ALA A 41 -4.03 -9.71 -2.96
C ALA A 41 -5.10 -9.48 -4.04
N LEU A 42 -5.85 -8.37 -3.93
CA LEU A 42 -6.87 -8.01 -4.91
C LEU A 42 -6.25 -7.77 -6.30
N GLY A 43 -5.15 -7.02 -6.37
CA GLY A 43 -4.42 -6.76 -7.61
C GLY A 43 -3.94 -8.04 -8.28
N GLY A 44 -3.50 -9.02 -7.50
CA GLY A 44 -3.17 -10.36 -8.00
C GLY A 44 -4.37 -11.05 -8.65
N THR A 45 -5.51 -11.12 -7.95
CA THR A 45 -6.74 -11.75 -8.50
C THR A 45 -7.26 -11.06 -9.76
N LEU A 46 -7.19 -9.73 -9.81
CA LEU A 46 -7.57 -8.96 -11.01
C LEU A 46 -6.64 -9.28 -12.18
N LYS A 47 -5.33 -9.37 -11.92
CA LYS A 47 -4.36 -9.73 -12.95
C LYS A 47 -4.58 -11.13 -13.50
N ASP A 48 -4.90 -12.10 -12.65
CA ASP A 48 -5.23 -13.46 -13.09
C ASP A 48 -6.50 -13.46 -13.96
N THR A 49 -7.52 -12.70 -13.56
CA THR A 49 -8.78 -12.56 -14.34
C THR A 49 -8.51 -11.97 -15.73
N PHE A 50 -7.73 -10.90 -15.82
CA PHE A 50 -7.36 -10.32 -17.12
C PHE A 50 -6.49 -11.25 -17.95
N THR A 51 -5.59 -12.02 -17.31
CA THR A 51 -4.77 -13.04 -18.00
C THR A 51 -5.64 -14.15 -18.59
N GLN A 52 -6.67 -14.57 -17.88
CA GLN A 52 -7.62 -15.58 -18.38
C GLN A 52 -8.43 -15.07 -19.57
N VAL A 53 -8.88 -13.82 -19.54
CA VAL A 53 -9.54 -13.17 -20.68
C VAL A 53 -8.57 -13.05 -21.85
N GLN A 54 -7.32 -12.63 -21.61
CA GLN A 54 -6.28 -12.59 -22.63
C GLN A 54 -6.10 -13.96 -23.30
N CYS A 55 -6.01 -15.05 -22.54
CA CYS A 55 -5.89 -16.40 -23.10
C CYS A 55 -7.05 -16.79 -24.01
N SER A 56 -8.26 -16.41 -23.59
CA SER A 56 -9.48 -16.70 -24.34
C SER A 56 -9.52 -15.93 -25.68
N VAL A 57 -8.93 -14.73 -25.72
CA VAL A 57 -8.87 -13.88 -26.93
C VAL A 57 -7.73 -14.26 -27.86
N MET A 58 -6.62 -14.82 -27.36
CA MET A 58 -5.43 -15.16 -28.17
C MET A 58 -5.61 -16.36 -29.12
N GLY A 59 -6.81 -16.95 -29.20
CA GLY A 59 -7.16 -17.95 -30.20
C GLY A 59 -6.89 -19.38 -29.75
N GLY A 60 -7.85 -19.95 -29.01
CA GLY A 60 -8.19 -21.38 -28.94
C GLY A 60 -7.18 -22.39 -28.36
N ALA A 61 -5.89 -22.07 -28.27
CA ALA A 61 -4.86 -23.02 -27.86
C ALA A 61 -4.19 -22.70 -26.52
N HIS A 62 -4.34 -21.47 -26.02
CA HIS A 62 -3.69 -21.08 -24.77
C HIS A 62 -4.56 -21.40 -23.55
N VAL A 63 -4.00 -22.19 -22.64
CA VAL A 63 -4.64 -22.60 -21.41
C VAL A 63 -4.14 -21.71 -20.28
N TYR A 64 -5.07 -21.20 -19.47
CA TYR A 64 -4.70 -20.52 -18.23
C TYR A 64 -4.12 -21.54 -17.25
N THR A 65 -2.90 -21.29 -16.80
CA THR A 65 -2.25 -22.03 -15.72
C THR A 65 -2.16 -21.14 -14.50
N ALA A 66 -2.71 -21.59 -13.37
CA ALA A 66 -2.64 -20.83 -12.12
C ALA A 66 -1.21 -20.85 -11.56
N GLY A 67 -0.70 -19.68 -11.19
CA GLY A 67 0.58 -19.56 -10.48
C GLY A 67 0.45 -19.90 -8.99
N ALA A 68 1.60 -20.07 -8.32
CA ALA A 68 1.65 -20.37 -6.88
C ALA A 68 1.16 -19.22 -5.97
N ALA A 69 1.01 -18.01 -6.52
CA ALA A 69 0.51 -16.82 -5.83
C ALA A 69 -0.45 -16.04 -6.74
N ALA A 70 -1.32 -15.23 -6.13
CA ALA A 70 -2.25 -14.35 -6.84
C ALA A 70 -1.49 -13.41 -7.80
N GLY A 71 -1.95 -13.35 -9.05
CA GLY A 71 -1.31 -12.59 -10.14
C GLY A 71 -0.18 -13.32 -10.86
N GLY A 72 0.11 -14.57 -10.47
CA GLY A 72 1.14 -15.40 -11.07
C GLY A 72 0.65 -16.28 -12.21
N GLY A 73 -0.63 -16.25 -12.55
CA GLY A 73 -1.19 -17.07 -13.62
C GLY A 73 -0.62 -16.70 -14.99
N LYS A 74 -0.46 -17.69 -15.85
CA LYS A 74 0.11 -17.51 -17.20
C LYS A 74 -0.71 -18.18 -18.28
N CYS A 75 -0.59 -17.60 -19.46
CA CYS A 75 -1.12 -18.12 -20.69
C CYS A 75 -0.05 -18.98 -21.37
N SER A 76 -0.27 -20.30 -21.44
CA SER A 76 0.60 -21.22 -22.18
C SER A 76 -0.23 -22.03 -23.15
#